data_AF-A0A953BV37-F1
#
_entry.id   AF-A0A953BV37-F1
#
_cell.length_a   1.000
_cell.length_b   1.000
_cell.length_c   1.000
_cell.angle_alpha   90.00
_cell.angle_beta   90.00
_cell.angle_gamma   90.00
#
_symmetry.space_group_name_H-M   'P 1'
#
loop_
_entity.id
_entity.type
_entity.pdbx_description
1 polymer ?
#
loop_
_entity_poly.entity_id
_entity_poly.type
_entity_poly.pdbx_seq_one_letter_code
_entity_poly.pdbx_strand_id
1 'polypeptide(L)'
;MNYDGGKGNAGVWQNLINQIPPHDEWIEPFLGGGALAVRIRPAARMIGIDRDAQALQAFQQAHSTLPIALHCCDGIEWLKHRFDMFRRDVSPSVAKEQFFAAAYRDARAHVPFVFVDAPYIIAARRNGRPMYHFEMSEEKHTELLVILRELPALVMVVHYPHPLYEKALQGWRTWTYRGWTRRGPAIEQVWTNFPEPAVLHDARFVGRDRRERERIRRRVESWRQMIVDMPAGERQAVLEALAEDGRPGGDAAEGGRICTRCRTSRPADVRACPVCRAVESQSIFRSVF
;
A
#
# COMPACT_ATOMS: atom_id res chain seq x y z
N MET A 1 -17.69 0.78 -21.04
CA MET A 1 -16.80 1.05 -22.20
C MET A 1 -15.51 0.25 -22.00
N ASN A 2 -14.96 -0.35 -23.05
CA ASN A 2 -13.82 -1.26 -22.97
C ASN A 2 -12.50 -0.44 -23.09
N TYR A 3 -11.95 0.05 -21.97
CA TYR A 3 -10.68 0.79 -21.96
C TYR A 3 -9.50 -0.16 -22.26
N ASP A 4 -8.60 0.23 -23.15
CA ASP A 4 -7.40 -0.55 -23.52
C ASP A 4 -6.31 -0.40 -22.44
N GLY A 5 -5.62 -1.50 -22.09
CA GLY A 5 -4.65 -1.54 -20.98
C GLY A 5 -5.17 -2.07 -19.64
N GLY A 6 -6.45 -2.47 -19.57
CA GLY A 6 -7.09 -2.81 -18.29
C GLY A 6 -6.43 -3.97 -17.52
N LYS A 7 -5.91 -3.67 -16.32
CA LYS A 7 -5.55 -4.63 -15.25
C LYS A 7 -6.74 -5.40 -14.66
N GLY A 8 -7.92 -5.31 -15.29
CA GLY A 8 -9.18 -5.88 -14.81
C GLY A 8 -9.28 -7.40 -14.89
N ASN A 9 -8.29 -8.09 -15.49
CA ASN A 9 -8.28 -9.54 -15.56
C ASN A 9 -8.21 -10.19 -14.18
N ALA A 10 -9.04 -11.21 -13.97
CA ALA A 10 -9.00 -12.00 -12.74
C ALA A 10 -7.59 -12.59 -12.53
N GLY A 11 -7.09 -12.44 -11.31
CA GLY A 11 -5.73 -12.79 -10.91
C GLY A 11 -4.79 -11.60 -10.88
N VAL A 12 -4.90 -10.63 -11.79
CA VAL A 12 -3.96 -9.49 -11.86
C VAL A 12 -4.27 -8.47 -10.77
N TRP A 13 -5.48 -7.92 -10.74
CA TRP A 13 -5.83 -6.88 -9.77
C TRP A 13 -5.85 -7.41 -8.33
N GLN A 14 -6.22 -8.68 -8.08
CA GLN A 14 -6.13 -9.27 -6.74
C GLN A 14 -4.68 -9.31 -6.26
N ASN A 15 -3.77 -9.71 -7.14
CA ASN A 15 -2.35 -9.80 -6.82
C ASN A 15 -1.77 -8.40 -6.55
N LEU A 16 -2.18 -7.37 -7.30
CA LEU A 16 -1.76 -6.00 -7.03
C LEU A 16 -2.33 -5.50 -5.70
N ILE A 17 -3.64 -5.66 -5.44
CA ILE A 17 -4.27 -5.21 -4.18
C ILE A 17 -3.65 -5.90 -2.96
N ASN A 18 -3.28 -7.19 -3.07
CA ASN A 18 -2.56 -7.93 -2.02
C ASN A 18 -1.13 -7.45 -1.78
N GLN A 19 -0.69 -6.38 -2.44
CA GLN A 19 0.61 -5.75 -2.24
C GLN A 19 0.45 -4.27 -1.85
N ILE A 20 -0.78 -3.82 -1.56
CA ILE A 20 -1.07 -2.42 -1.20
C ILE A 20 -1.13 -2.29 0.33
N PRO A 21 -0.20 -1.55 0.94
CA PRO A 21 -0.23 -1.24 2.38
C PRO A 21 -1.40 -0.32 2.75
N PRO A 22 -1.83 -0.28 4.02
CA PRO A 22 -2.80 0.67 4.53
C PRO A 22 -2.45 2.10 4.16
N HIS A 23 -3.46 2.82 3.71
CA HIS A 23 -3.38 4.23 3.34
C HIS A 23 -4.77 4.86 3.50
N ASP A 24 -4.81 6.18 3.62
CA ASP A 24 -6.06 6.93 3.78
C ASP A 24 -6.37 7.86 2.60
N GLU A 25 -5.40 8.09 1.71
CA GLU A 25 -5.59 8.81 0.44
C GLU A 25 -5.11 7.96 -0.75
N TRP A 26 -5.98 7.72 -1.73
CA TRP A 26 -5.68 7.07 -3.00
C TRP A 26 -5.56 8.11 -4.10
N ILE A 27 -4.49 8.05 -4.91
CA ILE A 27 -4.24 8.94 -6.03
C ILE A 27 -3.87 8.11 -7.26
N GLU A 28 -4.63 8.26 -8.35
CA GLU A 28 -4.37 7.61 -9.64
C GLU A 28 -4.19 8.68 -10.72
N PRO A 29 -2.94 9.14 -11.01
CA PRO A 29 -2.65 10.23 -11.96
C PRO A 29 -2.98 9.90 -13.42
N PHE A 30 -3.20 8.62 -13.73
CA PHE A 30 -3.55 8.11 -15.05
C PHE A 30 -4.71 7.10 -14.89
N LEU A 31 -5.89 7.60 -14.53
CA LEU A 31 -7.02 6.78 -14.11
C LEU A 31 -7.48 5.80 -15.19
N GLY A 32 -7.66 6.26 -16.43
CA GLY A 32 -8.28 5.49 -17.50
C GLY A 32 -9.60 4.85 -17.06
N GLY A 33 -9.63 3.51 -17.01
CA GLY A 33 -10.77 2.74 -16.52
C GLY A 33 -10.82 2.49 -15.01
N GLY A 34 -9.84 2.98 -14.24
CA GLY A 34 -9.69 2.83 -12.78
C GLY A 34 -9.73 1.39 -12.32
N ALA A 35 -8.94 0.51 -12.97
CA ALA A 35 -9.05 -0.93 -12.80
C ALA A 35 -8.89 -1.38 -11.32
N LEU A 36 -8.06 -0.69 -10.55
CA LEU A 36 -7.90 -0.94 -9.12
C LEU A 36 -8.83 -0.06 -8.28
N ALA A 37 -8.97 1.24 -8.59
CA ALA A 37 -9.82 2.17 -7.84
C ALA A 37 -11.26 1.67 -7.63
N VAL A 38 -11.85 1.00 -8.63
CA VAL A 38 -13.23 0.47 -8.54
C VAL A 38 -13.35 -0.85 -7.77
N ARG A 39 -12.23 -1.46 -7.38
CA ARG A 39 -12.19 -2.80 -6.75
C ARG A 39 -11.61 -2.78 -5.34
N ILE A 40 -10.62 -1.94 -5.10
CA ILE A 40 -10.00 -1.78 -3.79
C ILE A 40 -11.01 -1.22 -2.79
N ARG A 41 -10.88 -1.57 -1.51
CA ARG A 41 -11.61 -0.91 -0.43
C ARG A 41 -11.34 0.60 -0.54
N PRO A 42 -12.36 1.47 -0.66
CA PRO A 42 -12.13 2.90 -0.78
C PRO A 42 -11.31 3.42 0.41
N ALA A 43 -10.28 4.19 0.11
CA ALA A 43 -9.57 4.99 1.11
C ALA A 43 -10.49 6.14 1.59
N ALA A 44 -10.10 6.84 2.66
CA ALA A 44 -10.87 7.97 3.17
C ALA A 44 -11.02 9.08 2.11
N ARG A 45 -9.99 9.24 1.26
CA ARG A 45 -10.00 10.14 0.10
C ARG A 45 -9.58 9.37 -1.14
N MET A 46 -10.38 9.42 -2.19
CA MET A 46 -10.08 8.81 -3.48
C MET A 46 -9.97 9.92 -4.53
N ILE A 47 -8.88 9.93 -5.29
CA ILE A 47 -8.61 10.93 -6.33
C ILE A 47 -8.21 10.21 -7.62
N GLY A 48 -8.95 10.46 -8.69
CA GLY A 48 -8.66 9.98 -10.04
C GLY A 48 -8.37 11.14 -10.97
N ILE A 49 -7.26 11.08 -11.69
CA ILE A 49 -6.87 12.11 -12.65
C ILE A 49 -6.69 11.45 -14.01
N ASP A 50 -7.23 12.07 -15.04
CA ASP A 50 -6.92 11.69 -16.42
C ASP A 50 -6.94 12.94 -17.30
N ARG A 51 -6.15 12.92 -18.36
CA ARG A 51 -6.15 13.98 -19.37
C ARG A 51 -7.32 13.82 -20.35
N ASP A 52 -7.84 12.60 -20.47
CA ASP A 52 -8.96 12.27 -21.34
C ASP A 52 -10.32 12.52 -20.66
N ALA A 53 -10.94 13.64 -21.03
CA ALA A 53 -12.27 14.01 -20.58
C ALA A 53 -13.33 12.93 -20.91
N GLN A 54 -13.20 12.24 -22.04
CA GLN A 54 -14.14 11.18 -22.42
C GLN A 54 -13.97 9.94 -21.54
N ALA A 55 -12.72 9.59 -21.20
CA ALA A 55 -12.44 8.51 -20.26
C ALA A 55 -13.03 8.81 -18.88
N LEU A 56 -12.86 10.03 -18.36
CA LEU A 56 -13.44 10.44 -17.08
C LEU A 56 -14.98 10.45 -17.10
N GLN A 57 -15.59 10.92 -18.18
CA GLN A 57 -17.05 10.87 -18.35
C GLN A 57 -17.56 9.42 -18.36
N ALA A 58 -16.91 8.54 -19.12
CA ALA A 58 -17.26 7.12 -19.17
C ALA A 58 -17.08 6.44 -17.81
N PHE A 59 -16.00 6.79 -17.08
CA PHE A 59 -15.74 6.31 -15.73
C PHE A 59 -16.85 6.77 -14.76
N GLN A 60 -17.16 8.06 -14.73
CA GLN A 60 -18.20 8.63 -13.86
C GLN A 60 -19.58 8.03 -14.12
N GLN A 61 -19.91 7.77 -15.39
CA GLN A 61 -21.17 7.10 -15.76
C GLN A 61 -21.21 5.65 -15.29
N ALA A 62 -20.10 4.91 -15.41
CA ALA A 62 -20.04 3.51 -15.00
C ALA A 62 -19.94 3.31 -13.48
N HIS A 63 -19.40 4.30 -12.75
CA HIS A 63 -19.05 4.20 -11.33
C HIS A 63 -19.58 5.38 -10.51
N SER A 64 -20.80 5.82 -10.78
CA SER A 64 -21.42 7.02 -10.19
C SER A 64 -21.55 7.00 -8.67
N THR A 65 -21.50 5.83 -8.05
CA THR A 65 -21.58 5.65 -6.58
C THR A 65 -20.22 5.58 -5.90
N LEU A 66 -19.11 5.52 -6.65
CA LEU A 66 -17.78 5.51 -6.08
C LEU A 66 -17.44 6.93 -5.57
N PRO A 67 -17.08 7.11 -4.29
CA PRO A 67 -16.77 8.44 -3.73
C PRO A 67 -15.35 8.87 -4.14
N ILE A 68 -15.15 9.16 -5.42
CA ILE A 68 -13.86 9.57 -6.01
C ILE A 68 -13.96 10.98 -6.61
N ALA A 69 -12.99 11.83 -6.27
CA ALA A 69 -12.82 13.12 -6.90
C ALA A 69 -12.11 12.95 -8.24
N LEU A 70 -12.75 13.39 -9.33
CA LEU A 70 -12.20 13.30 -10.68
C LEU A 70 -11.62 14.65 -11.12
N HIS A 71 -10.40 14.62 -11.67
CA HIS A 71 -9.73 15.81 -12.21
C HIS A 71 -9.34 15.60 -13.68
N CYS A 72 -9.90 16.41 -14.57
CA CYS A 72 -9.55 16.40 -15.99
C CYS A 72 -8.35 17.31 -16.25
N CYS A 73 -7.13 16.80 -16.06
CA CYS A 73 -5.91 17.58 -16.20
C CYS A 73 -4.67 16.68 -16.42
N ASP A 74 -3.50 17.29 -16.55
CA ASP A 74 -2.24 16.56 -16.63
C ASP A 74 -1.86 15.98 -15.26
N GLY A 75 -1.73 14.66 -15.16
CA GLY A 75 -1.44 13.96 -13.91
C GLY A 75 -0.07 14.28 -13.31
N ILE A 76 0.94 14.57 -14.15
CA ILE A 76 2.27 14.97 -13.68
C ILE A 76 2.18 16.34 -13.01
N GLU A 77 1.55 17.31 -13.67
CA GLU A 77 1.37 18.66 -13.11
C GLU A 77 0.52 18.63 -11.83
N TRP A 78 -0.54 17.82 -11.82
CA TRP A 78 -1.37 17.65 -10.62
C TRP A 78 -0.56 17.15 -9.43
N LEU A 79 0.31 16.14 -9.64
CA LEU A 79 1.21 15.62 -8.59
C LEU A 79 2.16 16.70 -8.08
N LYS A 80 2.82 17.45 -8.98
CA LYS A 80 3.73 18.54 -8.59
C LYS A 80 3.03 19.57 -7.70
N HIS A 81 1.82 19.97 -8.06
CA HIS A 81 1.03 20.92 -7.27
C HIS A 81 0.58 20.34 -5.93
N ARG A 82 0.08 19.10 -5.92
CA ARG A 82 -0.42 18.42 -4.71
C ARG A 82 0.65 18.25 -3.65
N PHE A 83 1.89 17.99 -4.08
CA PHE A 83 3.04 17.73 -3.20
C PHE A 83 4.01 18.92 -3.14
N ASP A 84 3.60 20.10 -3.62
CA ASP A 84 4.34 21.35 -3.51
C ASP A 84 5.79 21.26 -4.02
N MET A 85 6.00 20.51 -5.10
CA MET A 85 7.32 20.19 -5.65
C MET A 85 8.03 21.39 -6.30
N PHE A 86 7.38 22.56 -6.31
CA PHE A 86 7.94 23.81 -6.83
C PHE A 86 8.70 24.61 -5.76
N ARG A 87 8.51 24.31 -4.47
CA ARG A 87 9.27 24.96 -3.40
C ARG A 87 10.69 24.40 -3.33
N ARG A 88 11.68 25.28 -3.50
CA ARG A 88 13.12 24.94 -3.49
C ARG A 88 13.70 24.78 -2.08
N ASP A 89 12.91 25.08 -1.04
CA ASP A 89 13.43 25.30 0.31
C ASP A 89 13.57 23.99 1.13
N VAL A 90 12.94 22.90 0.67
CA VAL A 90 13.08 21.57 1.27
C VAL A 90 13.68 20.65 0.23
N SER A 91 14.84 20.06 0.54
CA SER A 91 15.40 19.00 -0.30
C SER A 91 14.40 17.82 -0.30
N PRO A 92 13.93 17.37 -1.47
CA PRO A 92 12.85 16.38 -1.53
C PRO A 92 13.20 15.02 -0.87
N SER A 93 14.48 14.69 -0.77
CA SER A 93 14.96 13.51 -0.03
C SER A 93 14.69 13.57 1.48
N VAL A 94 14.81 14.75 2.10
CA VAL A 94 14.58 14.95 3.54
C VAL A 94 13.10 14.83 3.87
N ALA A 95 12.23 15.40 3.04
CA ALA A 95 10.78 15.28 3.20
C ALA A 95 10.32 13.81 3.07
N LYS A 96 10.92 13.06 2.16
CA LYS A 96 10.65 11.64 1.95
C LYS A 96 11.06 10.78 3.14
N GLU A 97 12.27 10.96 3.68
CA GLU A 97 12.74 10.21 4.85
C GLU A 97 11.87 10.47 6.09
N GLN A 98 11.53 11.74 6.32
CA GLN A 98 10.64 12.14 7.41
C GLN A 98 9.23 11.55 7.22
N PHE A 99 8.71 11.55 5.99
CA PHE A 99 7.44 10.91 5.67
C PHE A 99 7.44 9.43 6.03
N PHE A 100 8.41 8.63 5.54
CA PHE A 100 8.44 7.20 5.84
C PHE A 100 8.62 6.93 7.33
N ALA A 101 9.45 7.74 8.01
CA ALA A 101 9.64 7.61 9.44
C ALA A 101 8.34 7.94 10.23
N ALA A 102 7.49 8.83 9.74
CA ALA A 102 6.19 9.13 10.34
C ALA A 102 5.12 8.08 9.98
N ALA A 103 4.99 7.75 8.68
CA ALA A 103 4.01 6.83 8.13
C ALA A 103 4.09 5.42 8.74
N TYR A 104 5.29 4.95 9.09
CA TYR A 104 5.47 3.64 9.73
C TYR A 104 5.42 3.67 11.26
N ARG A 105 5.56 4.84 11.90
CA ARG A 105 5.54 4.94 13.38
C ARG A 105 4.18 5.32 13.95
N ASP A 106 3.39 6.11 13.23
CA ASP A 106 2.09 6.58 13.70
C ASP A 106 0.97 5.97 12.87
N ALA A 107 0.17 5.10 13.51
CA ALA A 107 -1.00 4.48 12.90
C ALA A 107 -2.11 5.49 12.51
N ARG A 108 -1.99 6.76 12.92
CA ARG A 108 -2.89 7.87 12.56
C ARG A 108 -2.31 8.80 11.50
N ALA A 109 -1.08 8.57 11.03
CA ALA A 109 -0.50 9.39 9.99
C ALA A 109 -1.36 9.33 8.72
N HIS A 110 -1.53 10.48 8.07
CA HIS A 110 -2.09 10.52 6.73
C HIS A 110 -1.04 10.01 5.73
N VAL A 111 -1.34 8.91 5.06
CA VAL A 111 -0.43 8.19 4.18
C VAL A 111 -1.02 8.17 2.78
N PRO A 112 -0.55 9.03 1.87
CA PRO A 112 -0.96 8.99 0.46
C PRO A 112 -0.39 7.75 -0.23
N PHE A 113 -1.22 7.10 -1.04
CA PHE A 113 -0.85 6.03 -1.95
C PHE A 113 -1.08 6.47 -3.40
N VAL A 114 -0.04 6.40 -4.21
CA VAL A 114 -0.05 6.79 -5.63
C VAL A 114 0.09 5.54 -6.48
N PHE A 115 -0.96 5.20 -7.24
CA PHE A 115 -0.95 4.11 -8.20
C PHE A 115 -0.71 4.64 -9.62
N VAL A 116 0.38 4.22 -10.26
CA VAL A 116 0.80 4.73 -11.56
C VAL A 116 0.71 3.64 -12.63
N ASP A 117 -0.27 3.75 -13.51
CA ASP A 117 -0.44 2.94 -14.72
C ASP A 117 -0.45 3.87 -15.96
N ALA A 118 0.65 4.59 -16.15
CA ALA A 118 0.81 5.57 -17.22
C ALA A 118 0.75 4.92 -18.62
N PRO A 119 0.40 5.67 -19.69
CA PRO A 119 0.50 5.17 -21.06
C PRO A 119 1.89 4.56 -21.33
N TYR A 120 1.96 3.26 -21.67
CA TYR A 120 3.26 2.58 -21.75
C TYR A 120 4.14 3.13 -22.88
N ILE A 121 5.46 3.20 -22.70
CA ILE A 121 6.39 3.63 -23.76
C ILE A 121 6.11 2.85 -25.05
N ILE A 122 5.91 3.57 -26.16
CA ILE A 122 5.49 2.97 -27.45
C ILE A 122 6.49 1.88 -27.90
N ALA A 123 7.79 2.13 -27.73
CA ALA A 123 8.86 1.19 -28.08
C ALA A 123 8.82 -0.12 -27.26
N ALA A 124 8.25 -0.09 -26.05
CA ALA A 124 8.08 -1.26 -25.20
C ALA A 124 6.88 -2.13 -25.63
N ARG A 125 6.04 -1.65 -26.55
CA ARG A 125 4.83 -2.35 -27.01
C ARG A 125 5.17 -3.27 -28.17
N ARG A 126 4.58 -4.47 -28.18
CA ARG A 126 4.78 -5.51 -29.21
C ARG A 126 4.66 -5.02 -30.67
N ASN A 127 3.87 -3.97 -30.92
CA ASN A 127 3.58 -3.47 -32.27
C ASN A 127 4.12 -2.06 -32.53
N GLY A 128 4.71 -1.39 -31.53
CA GLY A 128 5.23 -0.01 -31.68
C GLY A 128 4.19 1.03 -32.14
N ARG A 129 2.89 0.81 -31.89
CA ARG A 129 1.80 1.71 -32.34
C ARG A 129 1.11 2.43 -31.17
N PRO A 130 0.54 3.62 -31.42
CA PRO A 130 -0.34 4.30 -30.48
C PRO A 130 -1.54 3.43 -30.08
N MET A 131 -1.94 3.51 -28.81
CA MET A 131 -3.03 2.76 -28.17
C MET A 131 -3.91 3.67 -27.32
N TYR A 132 -3.36 4.75 -26.75
CA TYR A 132 -4.10 5.69 -25.92
C TYR A 132 -4.42 6.96 -26.72
N HIS A 133 -5.50 7.65 -26.33
CA HIS A 133 -5.86 8.93 -26.96
C HIS A 133 -4.74 9.97 -26.76
N PHE A 134 -4.15 9.99 -25.57
CA PHE A 134 -2.98 10.81 -25.23
C PHE A 134 -1.78 9.91 -24.98
N GLU A 135 -0.85 9.89 -25.93
CA GLU A 135 0.42 9.19 -25.79
C GLU A 135 1.42 10.00 -24.96
N MET A 136 2.34 9.30 -24.32
CA MET A 136 3.35 9.88 -23.44
C MET A 136 4.74 9.77 -24.07
N SER A 137 5.45 10.90 -24.17
CA SER A 137 6.80 10.92 -24.73
C SER A 137 7.82 10.39 -23.71
N GLU A 138 8.99 9.95 -24.19
CA GLU A 138 10.06 9.43 -23.31
C GLU A 138 10.56 10.51 -22.32
N GLU A 139 10.56 11.78 -22.74
CA GLU A 139 10.89 12.92 -21.88
C GLU A 139 9.87 13.06 -20.74
N LYS A 140 8.58 12.89 -21.04
CA LYS A 140 7.52 12.89 -20.04
C LYS A 140 7.60 11.69 -19.11
N HIS A 141 7.98 10.51 -19.60
CA HIS A 141 8.29 9.37 -18.74
C HIS A 141 9.46 9.65 -17.80
N THR A 142 10.52 10.29 -18.30
CA THR A 142 11.67 10.69 -17.49
C THR A 142 11.26 11.69 -16.40
N GLU A 143 10.47 12.71 -16.76
CA GLU A 143 9.92 13.68 -15.81
C GLU A 143 9.06 13.01 -14.72
N LEU A 144 8.14 12.11 -15.11
CA LEU A 144 7.33 11.33 -14.18
C LEU A 144 8.22 10.57 -13.19
N LEU A 145 9.23 9.85 -13.68
CA LEU A 145 10.12 9.03 -12.85
C LEU A 145 10.93 9.87 -11.85
N VAL A 146 11.36 11.07 -12.24
CA VAL A 146 11.99 12.03 -11.31
C VAL A 146 11.03 12.40 -10.20
N ILE A 147 9.78 12.72 -10.53
CA ILE A 147 8.77 13.11 -9.54
C ILE A 147 8.45 11.98 -8.57
N LEU A 148 8.17 10.78 -9.09
CA LEU A 148 7.77 9.63 -8.28
C LEU A 148 8.82 9.23 -7.24
N ARG A 149 10.10 9.49 -7.51
CA ARG A 149 11.19 9.24 -6.56
C ARG A 149 11.18 10.17 -5.37
N GLU A 150 10.66 11.38 -5.55
CA GLU A 150 10.71 12.45 -4.56
C GLU A 150 9.38 12.63 -3.82
N LEU A 151 8.31 11.95 -4.24
CA LEU A 151 7.01 12.04 -3.57
C LEU A 151 7.08 11.54 -2.12
N PRO A 152 6.57 12.30 -1.13
CA PRO A 152 6.33 11.81 0.23
C PRO A 152 5.03 10.96 0.25
N ALA A 153 5.04 9.86 -0.49
CA ALA A 153 3.92 8.96 -0.68
C ALA A 153 4.38 7.52 -0.88
N LEU A 154 3.48 6.57 -0.61
CA LEU A 154 3.65 5.19 -1.02
C LEU A 154 3.34 5.09 -2.52
N VAL A 155 4.28 4.60 -3.32
CA VAL A 155 4.15 4.60 -4.79
C VAL A 155 4.21 3.18 -5.31
N MET A 156 3.24 2.81 -6.14
CA MET A 156 3.24 1.60 -6.94
C MET A 156 3.18 1.97 -8.42
N VAL A 157 4.17 1.52 -9.19
CA VAL A 157 4.25 1.75 -10.64
C VAL A 157 4.08 0.43 -11.37
N VAL A 158 3.27 0.42 -12.42
CA VAL A 158 3.13 -0.74 -13.31
C VAL A 158 3.47 -0.33 -14.75
N HIS A 159 4.34 -1.09 -15.40
CA HIS A 159 4.77 -0.86 -16.77
C HIS A 159 5.30 -2.17 -17.40
N TYR A 160 5.53 -2.21 -18.72
CA TYR A 160 6.36 -3.27 -19.29
C TYR A 160 7.82 -3.15 -18.82
N PRO A 161 8.57 -4.26 -18.74
CA PRO A 161 10.02 -4.20 -18.52
C PRO A 161 10.67 -3.23 -19.51
N HIS A 162 11.41 -2.26 -18.98
CA HIS A 162 12.00 -1.20 -19.80
C HIS A 162 13.26 -0.60 -19.14
N PRO A 163 14.38 -0.44 -19.87
CA PRO A 163 15.64 0.05 -19.30
C PRO A 163 15.54 1.41 -18.58
N LEU A 164 14.72 2.33 -19.10
CA LEU A 164 14.49 3.64 -18.46
C LEU A 164 13.91 3.48 -17.04
N TYR A 165 12.92 2.61 -16.88
CA TYR A 165 12.26 2.37 -15.58
C TYR A 165 13.17 1.59 -14.64
N GLU A 166 13.88 0.57 -15.15
CA GLU A 166 14.84 -0.21 -14.36
C GLU A 166 15.95 0.66 -13.79
N LYS A 167 16.51 1.55 -14.61
CA LYS A 167 17.54 2.50 -14.19
C LYS A 167 17.00 3.53 -13.20
N ALA A 168 15.84 4.12 -13.48
CA ALA A 168 15.31 5.20 -12.67
C ALA A 168 14.83 4.72 -11.28
N LEU A 169 14.20 3.54 -11.22
CA LEU A 169 13.62 2.96 -10.01
C LEU A 169 14.54 1.93 -9.35
N GLN A 170 15.85 2.04 -9.58
CA GLN A 170 16.84 1.19 -8.93
C GLN A 170 16.70 1.26 -7.40
N GLY A 171 16.71 0.10 -6.74
CA GLY A 171 16.54 -0.03 -5.29
C GLY A 171 15.08 -0.11 -4.84
N TRP A 172 14.10 0.12 -5.71
CA TRP A 172 12.69 -0.17 -5.41
C TRP A 172 12.45 -1.68 -5.45
N ARG A 173 11.51 -2.16 -4.64
CA ARG A 173 11.07 -3.56 -4.70
C ARG A 173 10.38 -3.79 -6.05
N THR A 174 10.69 -4.88 -6.73
CA THR A 174 10.10 -5.18 -8.05
C THR A 174 9.80 -6.66 -8.24
N TRP A 175 8.77 -6.95 -9.03
CA TRP A 175 8.43 -8.30 -9.49
C TRP A 175 7.69 -8.23 -10.83
N THR A 176 7.65 -9.36 -11.55
CA THR A 176 6.93 -9.47 -12.82
C THR A 176 5.71 -10.38 -12.67
N TYR A 177 4.70 -10.15 -13.50
CA TYR A 177 3.57 -11.06 -13.65
C TYR A 177 3.11 -11.13 -15.10
N ARG A 178 2.40 -12.20 -15.43
CA ARG A 178 1.81 -12.38 -16.77
C ARG A 178 0.41 -11.77 -16.79
N GLY A 179 0.24 -10.70 -17.55
CA GLY A 179 -1.05 -10.11 -17.89
C GLY A 179 -1.60 -10.71 -19.18
N TRP A 180 -2.93 -10.75 -19.31
CA TRP A 180 -3.59 -11.07 -20.57
C TRP A 180 -4.05 -9.79 -21.25
N THR A 181 -3.50 -9.47 -22.42
CA THR A 181 -3.98 -8.34 -23.22
C THR A 181 -4.96 -8.86 -24.28
N ARG A 182 -5.69 -7.95 -24.94
CA ARG A 182 -6.51 -8.29 -26.13
C ARG A 182 -5.69 -8.95 -27.26
N ARG A 183 -4.36 -8.86 -27.22
CA ARG A 183 -3.43 -9.36 -28.24
C ARG A 183 -2.51 -10.49 -27.73
N GLY A 184 -2.89 -11.12 -26.61
CA GLY A 184 -2.18 -12.26 -26.02
C GLY A 184 -1.46 -11.93 -24.71
N PRO A 185 -0.70 -12.90 -24.17
CA PRO A 185 0.01 -12.72 -22.91
C PRO A 185 1.09 -11.64 -23.05
N ALA A 186 1.17 -10.76 -22.06
CA ALA A 186 2.24 -9.78 -21.91
C ALA A 186 2.87 -9.90 -20.52
N ILE A 187 4.17 -9.68 -20.42
CA ILE A 187 4.88 -9.65 -19.15
C ILE A 187 4.88 -8.20 -18.69
N GLU A 188 4.28 -7.95 -17.54
CA GLU A 188 4.25 -6.65 -16.90
C GLU A 188 5.10 -6.70 -15.64
N GLN A 189 5.67 -5.56 -15.28
CA GLN A 189 6.55 -5.40 -14.14
C GLN A 189 5.98 -4.33 -13.21
N VAL A 190 6.13 -4.58 -11.92
CA VAL A 190 5.70 -3.68 -10.85
C VAL A 190 6.93 -3.19 -10.10
N TRP A 191 6.91 -1.92 -9.68
CA TRP A 191 7.88 -1.34 -8.77
C TRP A 191 7.17 -0.68 -7.59
N THR A 192 7.68 -0.87 -6.36
CA THR A 192 7.19 -0.19 -5.16
C THR A 192 8.31 0.42 -4.33
N ASN A 193 8.09 1.62 -3.80
CA ASN A 193 9.05 2.30 -2.89
C ASN A 193 8.92 1.86 -1.42
N PHE A 194 8.07 0.86 -1.16
CA PHE A 194 7.82 0.29 0.16
C PHE A 194 8.09 -1.23 0.14
N PRO A 195 8.42 -1.82 1.31
CA PRO A 195 8.61 -3.26 1.46
C PRO A 195 7.29 -4.02 1.30
N GLU A 196 7.36 -5.34 1.23
CA GLU A 196 6.14 -6.16 1.21
C GLU A 196 5.30 -5.89 2.48
N PRO A 197 4.00 -5.55 2.33
CA PRO A 197 3.20 -5.11 3.46
C PRO A 197 2.80 -6.27 4.38
N ALA A 198 3.09 -6.14 5.68
CA ALA A 198 2.64 -7.10 6.69
C ALA A 198 1.13 -7.02 6.97
N VAL A 199 0.56 -5.82 6.81
CA VAL A 199 -0.88 -5.55 6.91
C VAL A 199 -1.33 -5.03 5.56
N LEU A 200 -2.51 -5.46 5.08
CA LEU A 200 -3.06 -5.03 3.80
C LEU A 200 -4.11 -3.94 4.00
N HIS A 201 -4.18 -3.00 3.06
CA HIS A 201 -5.29 -2.05 2.97
C HIS A 201 -6.64 -2.77 2.79
N ASP A 202 -6.63 -3.82 1.97
CA ASP A 202 -7.81 -4.61 1.65
C ASP A 202 -7.53 -6.11 1.65
N ALA A 203 -7.82 -6.75 2.79
CA ALA A 203 -7.61 -8.18 2.98
C ALA A 203 -8.66 -9.08 2.28
N ARG A 204 -9.66 -8.51 1.57
CA ARG A 204 -10.72 -9.31 0.91
C ARG A 204 -10.18 -10.28 -0.14
N PHE A 205 -8.99 -10.03 -0.66
CA PHE A 205 -8.41 -10.77 -1.77
C PHE A 205 -7.21 -11.64 -1.38
N VAL A 206 -6.93 -11.82 -0.08
CA VAL A 206 -5.77 -12.58 0.41
C VAL A 206 -5.74 -14.01 -0.15
N GLY A 207 -4.57 -14.38 -0.68
CA GLY A 207 -4.29 -15.71 -1.23
C GLY A 207 -3.58 -15.63 -2.58
N ARG A 208 -2.64 -16.55 -2.83
CA ARG A 208 -1.78 -16.56 -4.03
C ARG A 208 -2.55 -16.89 -5.30
N ASP A 209 -3.58 -17.72 -5.19
CA ASP A 209 -4.39 -18.17 -6.32
C ASP A 209 -5.88 -18.19 -5.99
N ARG A 210 -6.70 -18.51 -6.99
CA ARG A 210 -8.16 -18.57 -6.85
C ARG A 210 -8.61 -19.56 -5.77
N ARG A 211 -7.97 -20.75 -5.70
CA ARG A 211 -8.36 -21.82 -4.76
C ARG A 211 -8.00 -21.43 -3.33
N GLU A 212 -6.82 -20.85 -3.14
CA GLU A 212 -6.38 -20.34 -1.85
C GLU A 212 -7.26 -19.18 -1.38
N ARG A 213 -7.58 -18.22 -2.26
CA ARG A 213 -8.54 -17.13 -1.96
C ARG A 213 -9.90 -17.68 -1.54
N GLU A 214 -10.42 -18.68 -2.26
CA GLU A 214 -11.70 -19.31 -1.92
C GLU A 214 -11.65 -20.05 -0.58
N ARG A 215 -10.58 -20.80 -0.31
CA ARG A 215 -10.36 -21.49 0.96
C ARG A 215 -10.32 -20.52 2.14
N ILE A 216 -9.56 -19.43 2.01
CA ILE A 216 -9.44 -18.39 3.04
C ILE A 216 -10.80 -17.72 3.24
N ARG A 217 -11.50 -17.35 2.16
CA ARG A 217 -12.84 -16.74 2.24
C ARG A 217 -13.82 -17.63 3.00
N ARG A 218 -13.89 -18.92 2.68
CA ARG A 218 -14.78 -19.88 3.36
C ARG A 218 -14.44 -20.00 4.84
N ARG A 219 -13.15 -20.09 5.19
CA ARG A 219 -12.69 -20.18 6.57
C ARG A 219 -13.08 -18.92 7.38
N VAL A 220 -12.89 -17.74 6.79
CA VAL A 220 -13.31 -16.47 7.40
C VAL A 220 -14.81 -16.43 7.61
N GLU A 221 -15.62 -16.86 6.64
CA GLU A 221 -17.08 -16.88 6.78
C GLU A 221 -17.54 -17.86 7.87
N SER A 222 -16.94 -19.05 7.92
CA SER A 222 -17.24 -20.03 8.98
C SER A 222 -16.94 -19.44 10.38
N TRP A 223 -15.77 -18.83 10.56
CA TRP A 223 -15.42 -18.18 11.83
C TRP A 223 -16.33 -17.00 12.16
N ARG A 224 -16.67 -16.19 11.16
CA ARG A 224 -17.64 -15.09 11.33
C ARG A 224 -18.98 -15.62 11.81
N GLN A 225 -19.50 -16.68 11.18
CA GLN A 225 -20.78 -17.27 11.57
C GLN A 225 -20.71 -17.84 12.99
N MET A 226 -19.64 -18.55 13.33
CA MET A 226 -19.41 -19.02 14.70
C MET A 226 -19.43 -17.89 15.73
N ILE A 227 -18.76 -16.76 15.45
CA ILE A 227 -18.72 -15.59 16.35
C ILE A 227 -20.11 -14.94 16.46
N VAL A 228 -20.85 -14.84 15.36
CA VAL A 228 -22.19 -14.25 15.35
C VAL A 228 -23.17 -15.08 16.18
N ASP A 229 -23.10 -16.41 16.07
CA ASP A 229 -24.00 -17.35 16.74
C ASP A 229 -23.72 -17.50 18.25
N MET A 230 -22.57 -17.01 18.74
CA MET A 230 -22.24 -17.03 20.17
C MET A 230 -23.25 -16.22 21.01
N PRO A 231 -23.55 -16.65 22.25
CA PRO A 231 -24.23 -15.82 23.23
C PRO A 231 -23.53 -14.46 23.41
N ALA A 232 -24.30 -13.40 23.68
CA ALA A 232 -23.79 -12.03 23.67
C ALA A 232 -22.58 -11.79 24.57
N GLY A 233 -22.55 -12.39 25.77
CA GLY A 233 -21.42 -12.27 26.70
C GLY A 233 -20.15 -12.95 26.21
N GLU A 234 -20.26 -14.15 25.61
CA GLU A 234 -19.12 -14.85 25.01
C GLU A 234 -18.59 -14.10 23.80
N ARG A 235 -19.48 -13.62 22.92
CA ARG A 235 -19.11 -12.79 21.77
C ARG A 235 -18.39 -11.53 22.21
N GLN A 236 -18.85 -10.86 23.26
CA GLN A 236 -18.18 -9.68 23.80
C GLN A 236 -16.76 -10.00 24.30
N ALA A 237 -16.60 -11.06 25.10
CA ALA A 237 -15.29 -11.48 25.60
C ALA A 237 -14.31 -11.81 24.48
N VAL A 238 -14.76 -12.49 23.41
CA VAL A 238 -13.92 -12.78 22.23
C VAL A 238 -13.52 -11.50 21.51
N LEU A 239 -14.44 -10.57 21.29
CA LEU A 239 -14.14 -9.31 20.60
C LEU A 239 -13.19 -8.42 21.40
N GLU A 240 -13.32 -8.37 22.73
CA GLU A 240 -12.40 -7.64 23.62
C GLU A 240 -10.99 -8.24 23.57
N ALA A 241 -10.86 -9.57 23.68
CA ALA A 241 -9.57 -10.25 23.58
C ALA A 241 -8.88 -10.00 22.22
N LEU A 242 -9.63 -10.09 21.10
CA LEU A 242 -9.09 -9.81 19.77
C LEU A 242 -8.67 -8.34 19.60
N ALA A 243 -9.37 -7.39 20.25
CA ALA A 243 -9.02 -5.97 20.19
C ALA A 243 -7.75 -5.63 21.00
N GLU A 244 -7.46 -6.39 22.07
CA GLU A 244 -6.21 -6.29 22.82
C GLU A 244 -5.01 -6.76 21.99
N ASP A 245 -5.15 -7.88 21.28
CA ASP A 245 -4.10 -8.46 20.42
C ASP A 245 -3.95 -7.73 19.07
N GLY A 246 -5.01 -7.07 18.59
CA GLY A 246 -5.11 -6.51 17.23
C GLY A 246 -4.52 -5.10 17.02
N ARG A 247 -3.82 -4.51 18.00
CA ARG A 247 -3.19 -3.18 17.83
C ARG A 247 -2.04 -3.29 16.82
N PRO A 248 -2.01 -2.46 15.76
CA PRO A 248 -0.90 -2.47 14.82
C PRO A 248 0.33 -1.83 15.49
N GLY A 249 1.15 -2.66 16.13
CA GLY A 249 2.51 -2.33 16.54
C GLY A 249 3.45 -3.18 15.71
N GLY A 250 4.29 -2.53 14.90
CA GLY A 250 5.48 -3.17 14.38
C GLY A 250 6.32 -3.68 15.55
N ASP A 251 6.38 -4.99 15.72
CA ASP A 251 7.34 -5.71 16.56
C ASP A 251 7.44 -7.14 16.01
N ALA A 252 7.72 -7.25 14.72
CA ALA A 252 8.32 -8.45 14.14
C ALA A 252 9.86 -8.30 14.09
N ALA A 253 10.46 -7.72 15.14
CA ALA A 253 11.91 -7.66 15.32
C ALA A 253 12.28 -7.30 16.78
N GLU A 254 11.82 -8.09 17.74
CA GLU A 254 12.56 -8.43 18.98
C GLU A 254 11.63 -9.24 19.88
N GLY A 255 11.97 -10.50 20.11
CA GLY A 255 11.38 -11.27 21.21
C GLY A 255 11.68 -10.56 22.52
N GLY A 256 10.75 -9.72 22.97
CA GLY A 256 10.84 -8.99 24.23
C GLY A 256 10.86 -9.96 25.39
N ARG A 257 12.06 -10.35 25.82
CA ARG A 257 12.25 -11.18 27.01
C ARG A 257 11.85 -10.37 28.24
N ILE A 258 10.69 -10.71 28.78
CA ILE A 258 10.20 -10.25 30.08
C ILE A 258 11.15 -10.79 31.15
N CYS A 259 11.49 -9.98 32.16
CA CYS A 259 12.26 -10.45 33.32
C CYS A 259 11.58 -11.70 33.91
N THR A 260 12.26 -12.85 33.87
CA THR A 260 11.72 -14.15 34.28
C THR A 260 11.33 -14.21 35.76
N ARG A 261 11.84 -13.28 36.57
CA ARG A 261 11.62 -13.22 38.02
C ARG A 261 10.39 -12.41 38.42
N CYS A 262 10.27 -11.16 37.98
CA CYS A 262 9.20 -10.27 38.44
C CYS A 262 8.08 -10.03 37.42
N ARG A 263 8.29 -10.37 36.14
CA ARG A 263 7.35 -10.14 35.02
C ARG A 263 6.83 -8.72 34.80
N THR A 264 7.35 -7.73 35.54
CA THR A 264 6.77 -6.37 35.62
C THR A 264 7.56 -5.30 34.86
N SER A 265 8.75 -5.59 34.28
CA SER A 265 9.50 -4.62 33.48
C SER A 265 10.43 -5.24 32.42
N ARG A 266 10.74 -4.47 31.36
CA ARG A 266 11.69 -4.81 30.27
C ARG A 266 13.13 -4.46 30.67
N PRO A 267 13.85 -5.42 31.27
CA PRO A 267 15.21 -5.66 30.83
C PRO A 267 15.53 -7.16 30.70
N ALA A 268 16.37 -7.50 29.71
CA ALA A 268 16.74 -8.87 29.38
C ALA A 268 17.55 -9.59 30.49
N ASP A 269 18.09 -8.84 31.45
CA ASP A 269 18.85 -9.34 32.61
C ASP A 269 18.15 -8.98 33.93
N VAL A 270 17.99 -9.97 34.81
CA VAL A 270 17.46 -9.80 36.18
C VAL A 270 18.25 -8.77 36.97
N ARG A 271 19.58 -8.67 36.76
CA ARG A 271 20.45 -7.72 37.47
C ARG A 271 20.26 -6.27 37.02
N ALA A 272 19.74 -6.07 35.81
CA ALA A 272 19.42 -4.76 35.25
C ALA A 272 17.97 -4.34 35.51
N CYS A 273 17.14 -5.21 36.12
CA CYS A 273 15.74 -4.92 36.42
C CYS A 273 15.61 -3.95 37.60
N PRO A 274 15.09 -2.72 37.40
CA PRO A 274 15.01 -1.72 38.46
C PRO A 274 14.11 -2.19 39.62
N VAL A 275 13.10 -3.02 39.33
CA VAL A 275 12.21 -3.63 40.35
C VAL A 275 12.96 -4.67 41.17
N CYS A 276 13.64 -5.63 40.53
CA CYS A 276 14.41 -6.67 41.26
C CYS A 276 15.59 -6.08 42.03
N ARG A 277 16.25 -5.05 41.50
CA ARG A 277 17.38 -4.38 42.14
C ARG A 277 16.98 -3.66 43.44
N ALA A 278 15.80 -3.06 43.46
CA ALA A 278 15.26 -2.40 44.64
C ALA A 278 14.93 -3.38 45.78
N VAL A 279 14.58 -4.63 45.45
CA VAL A 279 14.31 -5.68 46.45
C VAL A 279 15.61 -6.25 47.03
N GLU A 280 16.66 -6.39 46.21
CA GLU A 280 17.97 -6.86 46.67
C GLU A 280 18.71 -5.82 47.53
N SER A 281 18.58 -4.52 47.22
CA SER A 281 19.17 -3.47 48.05
C SER A 281 18.50 -3.35 49.44
N GLN A 282 17.26 -3.80 49.59
CA GLN A 282 16.56 -3.84 50.88
C GLN A 282 16.88 -5.09 51.70
N SER A 283 17.37 -6.18 51.11
CA SER A 283 17.75 -7.39 51.88
C SER A 283 19.16 -7.28 52.50
N ILE A 284 20.04 -6.44 51.94
CA ILE A 284 21.41 -6.24 52.44
C ILE A 284 21.42 -5.39 53.74
N PHE A 285 20.36 -4.63 54.02
CA PHE A 285 20.25 -3.82 55.25
C PHE A 285 19.77 -4.58 56.51
N ARG A 286 19.58 -5.90 56.43
CA ARG A 286 19.13 -6.72 57.58
C ARG A 286 20.19 -7.64 58.20
N SER A 287 21.47 -7.51 57.84
CA SER A 287 22.55 -8.32 58.42
C SER A 287 23.67 -7.51 59.09
N VAL A 288 23.40 -6.25 59.48
CA VAL A 288 24.27 -5.51 60.39
C VAL A 288 23.38 -4.84 61.43
N PHE A 289 22.92 -5.63 62.40
CA PHE A 289 22.67 -5.32 63.81
C PHE A 289 22.21 -6.61 64.51
#